data_AF-A0A7K3EJH2-F1
#
_entry.id   AF-A0A7K3EJH2-F1
#
_cell.length_a   1.000
_cell.length_b   1.000
_cell.length_c   1.000
_cell.angle_alpha   90.00
_cell.angle_beta   90.00
_cell.angle_gamma   90.00
#
_symmetry.space_group_name_H-M   'P 1'
#
loop_
_entity.id
_entity.type
_entity.pdbx_description
1 polymer ?
#
loop_
_entity_poly.entity_id
_entity_poly.type
_entity_poly.pdbx_seq_one_letter_code
_entity_poly.pdbx_strand_id
1 'polypeptide(L)'
;MTPTRPKSRTTGTGRHATPSGTGRTAAVLALVALAALIPVLGPSPALRGTGEAEAPGTGGIALLRAVLFAALSMPLGELFVNRLAHSLPGAPPERPRSWSPQAAGAGFAAALGLASVVATGNLVPDGAADIDVGGLYASRDGKLALLEVNAFLAAGLCALSRRPGSQVWPLAAVVVAEALRAHPTTEYSPLLGSALTLVHLTCASLWAGGLLYALRTLRRWRGAEAGPALLGLYARVAAVLLAALTATGVCSSLRRMEPGTIADQLTDTAYGRVLLAKVVLVAAVAALALWARIRLSRAADPLTACPPARAEVVALGAVVAVSGLLTALPVPIRW
;
A
#
# COMPACT_ATOMS: atom_id res chain seq x y z
N MET A 1 37.28 -17.61 68.04
CA MET A 1 36.08 -18.16 67.37
C MET A 1 35.30 -17.01 66.76
N THR A 2 35.27 -17.00 65.41
CA THR A 2 34.29 -16.41 64.47
C THR A 2 33.53 -15.11 64.81
N PRO A 3 33.70 -14.07 63.97
CA PRO A 3 32.60 -13.24 63.50
C PRO A 3 32.31 -13.52 62.02
N THR A 4 31.03 -13.64 61.74
CA THR A 4 30.38 -13.96 60.47
C THR A 4 30.54 -12.86 59.42
N ARG A 5 31.04 -13.25 58.23
CA ARG A 5 31.07 -12.41 57.02
C ARG A 5 29.70 -12.47 56.33
N PRO A 6 29.01 -11.35 56.02
CA PRO A 6 27.80 -11.41 55.22
C PRO A 6 28.16 -11.68 53.75
N LYS A 7 27.46 -12.63 53.14
CA LYS A 7 27.57 -12.98 51.71
C LYS A 7 27.12 -11.78 50.87
N SER A 8 28.00 -11.32 49.97
CA SER A 8 27.66 -10.39 48.91
C SER A 8 26.58 -11.01 48.02
N ARG A 9 25.39 -10.40 48.04
CA ARG A 9 24.26 -10.74 47.19
C ARG A 9 24.56 -10.22 45.79
N THR A 10 25.16 -11.04 44.94
CA THR A 10 25.27 -10.78 43.50
C THR A 10 23.86 -10.78 42.91
N THR A 11 23.34 -9.58 42.65
CA THR A 11 22.19 -9.37 41.80
C THR A 11 22.56 -9.81 40.39
N GLY A 12 22.15 -11.03 40.04
CA GLY A 12 22.21 -11.50 38.65
C GLY A 12 21.40 -10.56 37.78
N THR A 13 22.08 -9.73 37.01
CA THR A 13 21.49 -9.01 35.89
C THR A 13 21.04 -10.06 34.89
N GLY A 14 19.75 -10.38 34.90
CA GLY A 14 19.12 -11.16 33.84
C GLY A 14 19.43 -10.48 32.51
N ARG A 15 20.33 -11.08 31.73
CA ARG A 15 20.51 -10.74 30.33
C ARG A 15 19.18 -11.02 29.67
N HIS A 16 18.38 -9.99 29.43
CA HIS A 16 17.29 -10.06 28.47
C HIS A 16 17.92 -10.45 27.13
N ALA A 17 17.73 -11.71 26.75
CA ALA A 17 18.11 -12.21 25.45
C ALA A 17 17.46 -11.32 24.40
N THR A 18 18.27 -10.49 23.74
CA THR A 18 17.81 -9.72 22.59
C THR A 18 17.37 -10.71 21.52
N PRO A 19 16.14 -10.62 21.00
CA PRO A 19 15.67 -11.53 19.96
C PRO A 19 16.62 -11.46 18.76
N SER A 20 17.11 -12.62 18.30
CA SER A 20 18.04 -12.72 17.19
C SER A 20 17.45 -12.09 15.92
N GLY A 21 18.25 -11.30 15.19
CA GLY A 21 17.81 -10.58 13.99
C GLY A 21 17.22 -11.50 12.92
N THR A 22 17.70 -12.75 12.85
CA THR A 22 17.27 -13.79 11.91
C THR A 22 15.77 -14.07 11.97
N GLY A 23 15.17 -14.14 13.17
CA GLY A 23 13.74 -14.43 13.31
C GLY A 23 12.84 -13.31 12.77
N ARG A 24 13.27 -12.05 12.88
CA ARG A 24 12.53 -10.91 12.32
C ARG A 24 12.62 -10.88 10.80
N THR A 25 13.79 -11.15 10.25
CA THR A 25 13.99 -11.21 8.80
C THR A 25 13.14 -12.33 8.19
N ALA A 26 13.15 -13.52 8.80
CA ALA A 26 12.31 -14.64 8.35
C ALA A 26 10.82 -14.29 8.40
N ALA A 27 10.34 -13.65 9.47
CA ALA A 27 8.95 -13.22 9.59
C ALA A 27 8.55 -12.18 8.53
N VAL A 28 9.43 -11.21 8.22
CA VAL A 28 9.18 -10.23 7.16
C VAL A 28 9.13 -10.91 5.80
N LEU A 29 10.07 -11.81 5.50
CA LEU A 29 10.07 -12.58 4.26
C LEU A 29 8.81 -13.43 4.11
N ALA A 30 8.37 -14.09 5.19
CA ALA A 30 7.12 -14.85 5.19
C ALA A 30 5.90 -13.97 4.92
N LEU A 31 5.83 -12.78 5.51
CA LEU A 31 4.74 -11.82 5.25
C LEU A 31 4.76 -11.29 3.81
N VAL A 32 5.94 -11.02 3.26
CA VAL A 32 6.09 -10.60 1.86
C VAL A 32 5.68 -11.73 0.91
N ALA A 33 6.11 -12.97 1.18
CA ALA A 33 5.70 -14.13 0.42
C ALA A 33 4.18 -14.32 0.48
N LEU A 34 3.57 -14.25 1.67
CA LEU A 34 2.13 -14.37 1.84
C LEU A 34 1.37 -13.25 1.11
N ALA A 35 1.87 -12.02 1.15
CA ALA A 35 1.30 -10.89 0.41
C ALA A 35 1.40 -11.09 -1.11
N ALA A 36 2.48 -11.72 -1.60
CA ALA A 36 2.66 -12.04 -3.02
C ALA A 36 1.78 -13.23 -3.48
N LEU A 37 1.43 -14.16 -2.59
CA LEU A 37 0.51 -15.26 -2.92
C LEU A 37 -0.90 -14.77 -3.25
N ILE A 38 -1.36 -13.68 -2.62
CA ILE A 38 -2.68 -13.09 -2.88
C ILE A 38 -2.86 -12.74 -4.38
N PRO A 39 -2.00 -11.91 -5.01
CA PRO A 39 -2.16 -11.59 -6.42
C PRO A 39 -1.81 -12.76 -7.35
N VAL A 40 -0.85 -13.61 -6.99
CA VAL A 40 -0.42 -14.72 -7.86
C VAL A 40 -1.46 -15.84 -7.91
N LEU A 41 -2.02 -16.22 -6.77
CA LEU A 41 -2.95 -17.35 -6.65
C LEU A 41 -4.40 -16.93 -6.48
N GLY A 42 -4.68 -15.63 -6.29
CA GLY A 42 -6.03 -15.09 -6.12
C GLY A 42 -6.95 -15.13 -7.35
N PRO A 43 -6.47 -15.07 -8.60
CA PRO A 43 -7.35 -15.13 -9.78
C PRO A 43 -8.14 -16.44 -9.88
N SER A 44 -7.45 -17.58 -9.76
CA SER A 44 -8.07 -18.91 -9.94
C SER A 44 -9.24 -19.22 -8.98
N PRO A 45 -9.18 -18.95 -7.65
CA PRO A 45 -10.32 -19.12 -6.78
C PRO A 45 -11.40 -18.05 -6.99
N ALA A 46 -11.04 -16.83 -7.42
CA ALA A 46 -12.01 -15.77 -7.70
C ALA A 46 -12.90 -16.12 -8.90
N LEU A 47 -12.30 -16.65 -9.97
CA LEU A 47 -12.96 -17.04 -11.22
C LEU A 47 -13.70 -18.38 -11.15
N ARG A 48 -13.46 -19.18 -10.11
CA ARG A 48 -14.05 -20.53 -10.02
C ARG A 48 -15.57 -20.47 -9.95
N GLY A 49 -16.22 -21.07 -10.94
CA GLY A 49 -17.69 -21.16 -11.01
C GLY A 49 -18.38 -19.84 -11.39
N THR A 50 -17.66 -18.83 -11.85
CA THR A 50 -18.26 -17.58 -12.38
C THR A 50 -18.54 -17.65 -13.89
N GLY A 51 -17.90 -18.59 -14.59
CA GLY A 51 -17.96 -18.69 -16.06
C GLY A 51 -17.07 -17.68 -16.78
N GLU A 52 -16.33 -16.83 -16.05
CA GLU A 52 -15.38 -15.87 -16.61
C GLU A 52 -14.04 -16.55 -16.93
N ALA A 53 -13.45 -16.20 -18.08
CA ALA A 53 -12.16 -16.72 -18.48
C ALA A 53 -11.02 -15.95 -17.81
N GLU A 54 -10.00 -16.66 -17.34
CA GLU A 54 -8.75 -16.05 -16.88
C GLU A 54 -7.96 -15.52 -18.09
N ALA A 55 -7.62 -14.24 -18.07
CA ALA A 55 -6.73 -13.68 -19.07
C ALA A 55 -5.29 -14.22 -18.87
N PRO A 56 -4.52 -14.51 -19.94
CA PRO A 56 -3.14 -14.94 -19.80
C PRO A 56 -2.32 -13.98 -18.93
N GLY A 57 -1.59 -14.52 -17.95
CA GLY A 57 -0.71 -13.72 -17.09
C GLY A 57 -1.40 -12.90 -15.99
N THR A 58 -2.70 -13.08 -15.73
CA THR A 58 -3.46 -12.33 -14.72
C THR A 58 -2.75 -12.27 -13.37
N GLY A 59 -2.24 -13.39 -12.86
CA GLY A 59 -1.52 -13.43 -11.58
C GLY A 59 -0.21 -12.62 -11.57
N GLY A 60 0.53 -12.62 -12.68
CA GLY A 60 1.75 -11.81 -12.83
C GLY A 60 1.45 -10.32 -12.88
N ILE A 61 0.43 -9.93 -13.64
CA ILE A 61 -0.04 -8.54 -13.73
C ILE A 61 -0.53 -8.05 -12.36
N ALA A 62 -1.32 -8.86 -11.66
CA ALA A 62 -1.80 -8.57 -10.32
C ALA A 62 -0.64 -8.33 -9.33
N LEU A 63 0.43 -9.13 -9.43
CA LEU A 63 1.61 -9.00 -8.58
C LEU A 63 2.34 -7.69 -8.88
N LEU A 64 2.58 -7.38 -10.16
CA LEU A 64 3.21 -6.12 -10.55
C LEU A 64 2.40 -4.90 -10.10
N ARG A 65 1.07 -4.94 -10.22
CA ARG A 65 0.18 -3.88 -9.71
C ARG A 65 0.29 -3.73 -8.19
N ALA A 66 0.29 -4.84 -7.45
CA ALA A 66 0.46 -4.81 -5.99
C ALA A 66 1.82 -4.20 -5.59
N VAL A 67 2.90 -4.56 -6.29
CA VAL A 67 4.24 -3.98 -6.08
C VAL A 67 4.23 -2.49 -6.40
N LEU A 68 3.62 -2.07 -7.51
CA LEU A 68 3.52 -0.67 -7.91
C LEU A 68 2.79 0.17 -6.84
N PHE A 69 1.65 -0.30 -6.34
CA PHE A 69 0.88 0.39 -5.29
C PHE A 69 1.64 0.45 -3.95
N ALA A 70 2.34 -0.62 -3.57
CA ALA A 70 3.18 -0.63 -2.37
C ALA A 70 4.37 0.33 -2.52
N ALA A 71 5.03 0.32 -3.68
CA ALA A 71 6.15 1.20 -4.03
C ALA A 71 5.76 2.68 -4.02
N LEU A 72 4.54 3.00 -4.45
CA LEU A 72 3.98 4.35 -4.42
C LEU A 72 3.64 4.80 -2.99
N SER A 73 3.07 3.90 -2.18
CA SER A 73 2.63 4.20 -0.81
C SER A 73 3.79 4.61 0.09
N MET A 74 4.93 3.94 0.00
CA MET A 74 6.11 4.16 0.84
C MET A 74 6.62 5.63 0.84
N PRO A 75 7.02 6.21 -0.31
CA PRO A 75 7.52 7.58 -0.37
C PRO A 75 6.43 8.63 -0.09
N LEU A 76 5.18 8.41 -0.50
CA LEU A 76 4.07 9.31 -0.19
C LEU A 76 3.81 9.36 1.31
N GLY A 77 3.85 8.22 1.99
CA GLY A 77 3.73 8.13 3.44
C GLY A 77 4.86 8.83 4.18
N GLU A 78 6.09 8.68 3.70
CA GLU A 78 7.27 9.38 4.23
C GLU A 78 7.12 10.90 4.11
N LEU A 79 6.79 11.42 2.93
CA LEU A 79 6.54 12.85 2.73
C LEU A 79 5.42 13.37 3.62
N PHE A 80 4.30 12.65 3.66
CA PHE A 80 3.11 13.02 4.40
C PHE A 80 3.38 13.15 5.90
N VAL A 81 3.96 12.11 6.51
CA VAL A 81 4.23 12.10 7.95
C VAL A 81 5.36 13.04 8.32
N ASN A 82 6.37 13.20 7.47
CA ASN A 82 7.38 14.23 7.68
C ASN A 82 6.70 15.60 7.73
N ARG A 83 5.79 15.93 6.81
CA ARG A 83 5.04 17.19 6.83
C ARG A 83 4.26 17.37 8.14
N LEU A 84 3.51 16.36 8.58
CA LEU A 84 2.79 16.40 9.87
C LEU A 84 3.73 16.66 11.04
N ALA A 85 4.88 15.98 11.05
CA ALA A 85 5.85 16.09 12.12
C ALA A 85 6.60 17.43 12.15
N HIS A 86 6.75 18.12 11.02
CA HIS A 86 7.29 19.48 11.00
C HIS A 86 6.31 20.51 11.59
N SER A 87 5.01 20.20 11.57
CA SER A 87 3.98 21.04 12.19
C SER A 87 3.88 20.90 13.70
N LEU A 88 4.64 19.98 14.32
CA LEU A 88 4.62 19.73 15.76
C LEU A 88 5.73 20.51 16.48
N PRO A 89 5.38 21.37 17.46
CA PRO A 89 6.36 21.99 18.35
C PRO A 89 7.16 20.93 19.13
N GLY A 90 8.47 21.13 19.26
CA GLY A 90 9.34 20.22 20.03
C GLY A 90 9.56 18.83 19.40
N ALA A 91 9.22 18.65 18.13
CA ALA A 91 9.50 17.43 17.39
C ALA A 91 11.02 17.15 17.34
N PRO A 92 11.49 15.97 17.81
CA PRO A 92 12.89 15.60 17.67
C PRO A 92 13.35 15.63 16.20
N PRO A 93 14.60 16.05 15.93
CA PRO A 93 15.12 16.12 14.56
C PRO A 93 15.36 14.72 13.95
N GLU A 94 15.42 13.69 14.79
CA GLU A 94 15.70 12.31 14.39
C GLU A 94 14.59 11.75 13.49
N ARG A 95 14.99 11.24 12.32
CA ARG A 95 14.09 10.61 11.35
C ARG A 95 14.49 9.16 11.07
N PRO A 96 13.53 8.27 10.77
CA PRO A 96 13.85 6.95 10.24
C PRO A 96 14.65 7.05 8.94
N ARG A 97 15.51 6.05 8.67
CA ARG A 97 16.19 5.92 7.38
C ARG A 97 15.16 5.85 6.25
N SER A 98 15.31 6.68 5.23
CA SER A 98 14.40 6.68 4.07
C SER A 98 14.38 5.30 3.39
N TRP A 99 13.17 4.87 3.01
CA TRP A 99 12.96 3.70 2.14
C TRP A 99 12.52 4.11 0.73
N SER A 100 12.40 5.43 0.46
CA SER A 100 11.94 5.96 -0.82
C SER A 100 12.79 5.50 -2.02
N PRO A 101 14.14 5.47 -1.98
CA PRO A 101 14.91 5.01 -3.14
C PRO A 101 14.68 3.54 -3.48
N GLN A 102 14.60 2.67 -2.47
CA GLN A 102 14.35 1.24 -2.67
C GLN A 102 12.92 1.00 -3.18
N ALA A 103 11.95 1.71 -2.61
CA ALA A 103 10.56 1.66 -3.07
C ALA A 103 10.43 2.16 -4.51
N ALA A 104 11.08 3.28 -4.86
CA ALA A 104 11.11 3.80 -6.22
C ALA A 104 11.75 2.83 -7.21
N GLY A 105 12.84 2.14 -6.82
CA GLY A 105 13.44 1.08 -7.64
C GLY A 105 12.49 -0.11 -7.88
N ALA A 106 11.77 -0.55 -6.84
CA ALA A 106 10.75 -1.60 -6.98
C ALA A 106 9.58 -1.15 -7.86
N GLY A 107 9.12 0.09 -7.71
CA GLY A 107 8.06 0.69 -8.54
C GLY A 107 8.49 0.84 -10.00
N PHE A 108 9.74 1.24 -10.25
CA PHE A 108 10.35 1.30 -11.58
C PHE A 108 10.36 -0.08 -12.25
N ALA A 109 10.82 -1.12 -11.55
CA ALA A 109 10.84 -2.49 -12.07
C ALA A 109 9.42 -3.02 -12.35
N ALA A 110 8.46 -2.74 -11.46
CA ALA A 110 7.07 -3.12 -11.65
C ALA A 110 6.42 -2.40 -12.84
N ALA A 111 6.66 -1.08 -12.98
CA ALA A 111 6.17 -0.29 -14.09
C ALA A 111 6.78 -0.74 -15.43
N LEU A 112 8.07 -1.13 -15.45
CA LEU A 112 8.71 -1.72 -16.62
C LEU A 112 8.06 -3.04 -17.02
N GLY A 113 7.78 -3.93 -16.05
CA GLY A 113 7.09 -5.19 -16.32
C GLY A 113 5.66 -4.97 -16.83
N LEU A 114 4.95 -3.98 -16.30
CA LEU A 114 3.62 -3.62 -16.80
C LEU A 114 3.69 -3.00 -18.20
N ALA A 115 4.70 -2.17 -18.48
CA ALA A 115 4.92 -1.60 -19.81
C ALA A 115 5.26 -2.68 -20.83
N SER A 116 6.06 -3.70 -20.48
CA SER A 116 6.33 -4.82 -21.39
C SER A 116 5.07 -5.63 -21.71
N VAL A 117 4.17 -5.81 -20.75
CA VAL A 117 2.86 -6.45 -20.98
C VAL A 117 1.98 -5.62 -21.93
N VAL A 118 2.01 -4.29 -21.81
CA VAL A 118 1.28 -3.42 -22.76
C VAL A 118 1.89 -3.51 -24.16
N ALA A 119 3.22 -3.58 -24.27
CA ALA A 119 3.95 -3.67 -25.54
C ALA A 119 3.68 -4.97 -26.33
N THR A 120 3.21 -6.03 -25.66
CA THR A 120 2.86 -7.33 -26.25
C THR A 120 1.35 -7.51 -26.44
N GLY A 121 0.57 -6.42 -26.38
CA GLY A 121 -0.90 -6.49 -26.54
C GLY A 121 -1.63 -7.07 -25.32
N ASN A 122 -1.11 -6.84 -24.11
CA ASN A 122 -1.59 -7.37 -22.83
C ASN A 122 -1.36 -8.88 -22.61
N LEU A 123 -0.33 -9.43 -23.25
CA LEU A 123 0.14 -10.80 -23.04
C LEU A 123 1.47 -10.81 -22.29
N VAL A 124 1.84 -11.94 -21.69
CA VAL A 124 3.19 -12.08 -21.10
C VAL A 124 4.19 -12.30 -22.25
N PRO A 125 5.27 -11.50 -22.36
CA PRO A 125 6.28 -11.71 -23.39
C PRO A 125 7.02 -13.04 -23.18
N ASP A 126 7.16 -13.83 -24.24
CA ASP A 126 8.00 -15.04 -24.24
C ASP A 126 9.46 -14.72 -24.63
N GLY A 127 9.69 -13.62 -25.37
CA GLY A 127 11.02 -13.11 -25.69
C GLY A 127 11.09 -11.62 -26.00
N ALA A 128 12.31 -11.08 -26.13
CA ALA A 128 12.53 -9.65 -26.42
C ALA A 128 12.08 -9.24 -27.83
N ALA A 129 11.94 -10.20 -28.75
CA ALA A 129 11.46 -9.98 -30.11
C ALA A 129 9.94 -9.70 -30.18
N ASP A 130 9.19 -10.06 -29.14
CA ASP A 130 7.74 -9.86 -29.07
C ASP A 130 7.35 -8.45 -28.57
N ILE A 131 8.35 -7.67 -28.13
CA ILE A 131 8.13 -6.34 -27.53
C ILE A 131 8.06 -5.30 -28.64
N ASP A 132 6.84 -4.87 -28.99
CA ASP A 132 6.64 -3.72 -29.89
C ASP A 132 6.83 -2.40 -29.13
N VAL A 133 8.10 -1.96 -29.06
CA VAL A 133 8.47 -0.66 -28.48
C VAL A 133 7.80 0.49 -29.24
N GLY A 134 7.55 0.36 -30.55
CA GLY A 134 6.85 1.37 -31.34
C GLY A 134 5.40 1.53 -30.91
N GLY A 135 4.72 0.42 -30.62
CA GLY A 135 3.35 0.36 -30.11
C GLY A 135 3.17 1.05 -28.75
N LEU A 136 4.20 1.08 -27.90
CA LEU A 136 4.18 1.82 -26.64
C LEU A 136 4.08 3.34 -26.85
N TYR A 137 4.78 3.88 -27.85
CA TYR A 137 4.71 5.31 -28.16
C TYR A 137 3.50 5.68 -29.01
N ALA A 138 2.90 4.72 -29.72
CA ALA A 138 1.71 4.94 -30.52
C ALA A 138 0.44 5.00 -29.65
N SER A 139 0.34 4.15 -28.63
CA SER A 139 -0.86 4.01 -27.80
C SER A 139 -0.91 4.98 -26.61
N ARG A 140 -2.12 5.35 -26.17
CA ARG A 140 -2.32 6.15 -24.94
C ARG A 140 -1.83 5.39 -23.72
N ASP A 141 -2.17 4.11 -23.61
CA ASP A 141 -1.83 3.30 -22.45
C ASP A 141 -0.32 3.01 -22.37
N GLY A 142 0.35 2.83 -23.51
CA GLY A 142 1.80 2.75 -23.58
C GLY A 142 2.50 4.04 -23.14
N LYS A 143 2.02 5.21 -23.58
CA LYS A 143 2.53 6.52 -23.12
C LYS A 143 2.36 6.70 -21.60
N LEU A 144 1.23 6.31 -21.05
CA LEU A 144 0.97 6.38 -19.60
C LEU A 144 1.86 5.39 -18.83
N ALA A 145 2.07 4.17 -19.34
CA ALA A 145 2.99 3.21 -18.74
C ALA A 145 4.44 3.72 -18.74
N LEU A 146 4.89 4.32 -19.85
CA LEU A 146 6.21 4.96 -19.93
C LEU A 146 6.32 6.16 -18.98
N LEU A 147 5.25 6.93 -18.79
CA LEU A 147 5.22 8.01 -17.80
C LEU A 147 5.40 7.46 -16.38
N GLU A 148 4.73 6.37 -16.02
CA GLU A 148 4.91 5.70 -14.71
C GLU A 148 6.37 5.24 -14.51
N VAL A 149 6.97 4.60 -15.52
CA VAL A 149 8.37 4.16 -15.50
C VAL A 149 9.32 5.34 -15.22
N ASN A 150 9.23 6.39 -16.03
CA ASN A 150 10.09 7.57 -15.89
C ASN A 150 9.85 8.31 -14.57
N ALA A 151 8.60 8.38 -14.12
CA ALA A 151 8.25 9.03 -12.87
C ALA A 151 8.80 8.27 -11.66
N PHE A 152 8.76 6.94 -11.62
CA PHE A 152 9.41 6.19 -10.53
C PHE A 152 10.93 6.36 -10.51
N LEU A 153 11.57 6.36 -11.68
CA LEU A 153 13.00 6.65 -11.79
C LEU A 153 13.32 8.06 -11.23
N ALA A 154 12.58 9.07 -11.68
CA ALA A 154 12.73 10.45 -11.20
C ALA A 154 12.46 10.57 -9.70
N ALA A 155 11.46 9.87 -9.15
CA ALA A 155 11.20 9.83 -7.72
C ALA A 155 12.38 9.26 -6.93
N GLY A 156 13.02 8.20 -7.43
CA GLY A 156 14.23 7.62 -6.85
C GLY A 156 15.40 8.59 -6.84
N LEU A 157 15.64 9.27 -7.98
CA LEU A 157 16.68 10.30 -8.10
C LEU A 157 16.42 11.49 -7.16
N CYS A 158 15.17 11.96 -7.10
CA CYS A 158 14.73 13.00 -6.17
C CYS A 158 14.99 12.58 -4.71
N ALA A 159 14.66 11.34 -4.34
CA ALA A 159 14.87 10.82 -2.99
C ALA A 159 16.37 10.72 -2.60
N LEU A 160 17.26 10.53 -3.57
CA LEU A 160 18.72 10.52 -3.38
C LEU A 160 19.35 11.93 -3.45
N SER A 161 18.59 12.93 -3.88
CA SER A 161 19.07 14.31 -4.04
C SER A 161 19.16 15.07 -2.71
N ARG A 162 19.75 16.27 -2.74
CA ARG A 162 19.75 17.21 -1.60
C ARG A 162 18.37 17.75 -1.23
N ARG A 163 17.36 17.57 -2.08
CA ARG A 163 15.98 18.07 -1.88
C ARG A 163 14.97 16.92 -2.04
N PRO A 164 14.91 15.98 -1.09
CA PRO A 164 14.03 14.81 -1.19
C PRO A 164 12.54 15.17 -1.28
N GLY A 165 12.13 16.36 -0.83
CA GLY A 165 10.75 16.85 -0.98
C GLY A 165 10.29 17.00 -2.45
N SER A 166 11.23 17.14 -3.39
CA SER A 166 10.92 17.25 -4.83
C SER A 166 10.26 15.99 -5.41
N GLN A 167 10.35 14.84 -4.73
CA GLN A 167 9.71 13.59 -5.15
C GLN A 167 8.17 13.70 -5.25
N VAL A 168 7.53 14.74 -4.68
CA VAL A 168 6.08 14.95 -4.78
C VAL A 168 5.59 15.03 -6.22
N TRP A 169 6.38 15.65 -7.11
CA TRP A 169 6.01 15.84 -8.52
C TRP A 169 6.00 14.54 -9.31
N PRO A 170 7.08 13.73 -9.33
CA PRO A 170 7.04 12.44 -10.01
C PRO A 170 6.01 11.49 -9.39
N LEU A 171 5.82 11.47 -8.07
CA LEU A 171 4.81 10.61 -7.45
C LEU A 171 3.38 11.03 -7.84
N ALA A 172 3.11 12.34 -7.94
CA ALA A 172 1.85 12.83 -8.46
C ALA A 172 1.64 12.42 -9.93
N ALA A 173 2.70 12.44 -10.75
CA ALA A 173 2.64 11.94 -12.13
C ALA A 173 2.29 10.45 -12.20
N VAL A 174 2.84 9.60 -11.31
CA VAL A 174 2.43 8.18 -11.21
C VAL A 174 0.95 8.04 -10.88
N VAL A 175 0.45 8.79 -9.88
CA VAL A 175 -0.97 8.71 -9.47
C VAL A 175 -1.91 9.15 -10.60
N VAL A 176 -1.57 10.22 -11.32
CA VAL A 176 -2.35 10.70 -12.47
C VAL A 176 -2.30 9.71 -13.62
N ALA A 177 -1.11 9.18 -13.94
CA ALA A 177 -0.94 8.21 -15.02
C ALA A 177 -1.76 6.94 -14.76
N GLU A 178 -1.67 6.40 -13.55
CA GLU A 178 -2.39 5.20 -13.14
C GLU A 178 -3.91 5.44 -13.12
N ALA A 179 -4.36 6.61 -12.65
CA ALA A 179 -5.78 6.98 -12.65
C ALA A 179 -6.37 7.07 -14.06
N LEU A 180 -5.61 7.64 -15.00
CA LEU A 180 -6.00 7.72 -16.41
C LEU A 180 -5.94 6.37 -17.12
N ARG A 181 -4.98 5.52 -16.75
CA ARG A 181 -4.79 4.19 -17.34
C ARG A 181 -5.85 3.19 -16.86
N ALA A 182 -6.34 3.34 -15.64
CA ALA A 182 -7.42 2.51 -15.09
C ALA A 182 -8.79 2.71 -15.78
N HIS A 183 -8.94 3.79 -16.56
CA HIS A 183 -10.19 4.16 -17.22
C HIS A 183 -9.94 4.56 -18.68
N PRO A 184 -9.96 3.57 -19.61
CA PRO A 184 -9.85 3.82 -21.04
C PRO A 184 -10.95 4.77 -21.54
N THR A 185 -10.67 5.53 -22.60
CA THR A 185 -11.64 6.49 -23.16
C THR A 185 -12.90 5.85 -23.75
N THR A 186 -12.89 4.53 -23.91
CA THR A 186 -14.02 3.71 -24.36
C THR A 186 -14.97 3.33 -23.22
N GLU A 187 -14.58 3.47 -21.95
CA GLU A 187 -15.46 3.22 -20.79
C GLU A 187 -16.53 4.31 -20.67
N TYR A 188 -17.70 3.97 -20.11
CA TYR A 188 -18.72 4.94 -19.73
C TYR A 188 -18.22 5.87 -18.61
N SER A 189 -18.26 7.19 -18.86
CA SER A 189 -17.80 8.24 -17.92
C SER A 189 -16.34 8.05 -17.43
N PRO A 190 -15.35 8.04 -18.36
CA PRO A 190 -13.97 7.67 -18.03
C PRO A 190 -13.26 8.73 -17.19
N LEU A 191 -13.64 10.01 -17.34
CA LEU A 191 -13.12 11.12 -16.54
C LEU A 191 -13.55 11.01 -15.08
N LEU A 192 -14.82 10.67 -14.82
CA LEU A 192 -15.31 10.45 -13.47
C LEU A 192 -14.62 9.24 -12.82
N GLY A 193 -14.45 8.15 -13.59
CA GLY A 193 -13.66 7.00 -13.15
C GLY A 193 -12.23 7.38 -12.77
N SER A 194 -11.55 8.12 -13.65
CA SER A 194 -10.19 8.61 -13.42
C SER A 194 -10.12 9.48 -12.16
N ALA A 195 -11.06 10.41 -11.98
CA ALA A 195 -11.10 11.28 -10.80
C ALA A 195 -11.32 10.49 -9.50
N LEU A 196 -12.21 9.51 -9.51
CA LEU A 196 -12.45 8.63 -8.37
C LEU A 196 -11.20 7.80 -8.04
N THR A 197 -10.55 7.23 -9.05
CA THR A 197 -9.31 6.45 -8.88
C THR A 197 -8.16 7.33 -8.38
N LEU A 198 -8.01 8.55 -8.89
CA LEU A 198 -7.01 9.52 -8.44
C LEU A 198 -7.13 9.77 -6.94
N VAL A 199 -8.35 10.10 -6.47
CA VAL A 199 -8.62 10.36 -5.05
C VAL A 199 -8.43 9.09 -4.24
N HIS A 200 -8.98 7.96 -4.69
CA HIS A 200 -8.90 6.68 -3.97
C HIS A 200 -7.44 6.22 -3.80
N LEU A 201 -6.66 6.22 -4.87
CA LEU A 201 -5.25 5.80 -4.86
C LEU A 201 -4.40 6.73 -3.99
N THR A 202 -4.62 8.05 -4.10
CA THR A 202 -3.93 9.03 -3.24
C THR A 202 -4.24 8.77 -1.77
N CYS A 203 -5.52 8.64 -1.41
CA CYS A 203 -5.92 8.40 -0.02
C CYS A 203 -5.40 7.07 0.51
N ALA A 204 -5.46 6.00 -0.30
CA ALA A 204 -4.94 4.68 0.07
C ALA A 204 -3.43 4.73 0.33
N SER A 205 -2.68 5.38 -0.57
CA SER A 205 -1.23 5.50 -0.49
C SER A 205 -0.79 6.30 0.74
N LEU A 206 -1.45 7.43 1.00
CA LEU A 206 -1.20 8.26 2.18
C LEU A 206 -1.54 7.53 3.48
N TRP A 207 -2.63 6.76 3.51
CA TRP A 207 -3.04 6.01 4.69
C TRP A 207 -2.07 4.87 4.98
N ALA A 208 -1.83 3.99 4.01
CA ALA A 208 -0.97 2.81 4.16
C ALA A 208 0.50 3.18 4.43
N GLY A 209 1.07 4.03 3.57
CA GLY A 209 2.45 4.49 3.75
C GLY A 209 2.62 5.35 5.00
N GLY A 210 1.64 6.22 5.28
CA GLY A 210 1.67 7.11 6.43
C GLY A 210 1.66 6.34 7.75
N LEU A 211 0.86 5.28 7.88
CA LEU A 211 0.86 4.47 9.10
C LEU A 211 2.24 3.84 9.33
N LEU A 212 2.78 3.20 8.29
CA LEU A 212 4.07 2.53 8.36
C LEU A 212 5.17 3.51 8.76
N TYR A 213 5.23 4.68 8.13
CA TYR A 213 6.25 5.68 8.45
C TYR A 213 6.03 6.35 9.81
N ALA A 214 4.77 6.59 10.23
CA ALA A 214 4.45 7.09 11.57
C ALA A 214 4.94 6.13 12.65
N LEU A 215 4.68 4.83 12.52
CA LEU A 215 5.17 3.82 13.47
C LEU A 215 6.69 3.72 13.49
N ARG A 216 7.36 3.88 12.34
CA ARG A 216 8.82 3.96 12.28
C ARG A 216 9.36 5.19 13.00
N THR A 217 8.68 6.33 12.88
CA THR A 217 9.03 7.58 13.55
C THR A 217 8.84 7.47 15.06
N LEU A 218 7.71 6.94 15.53
CA LEU A 218 7.45 6.69 16.95
C LEU A 218 8.50 5.78 17.61
N ARG A 219 9.06 4.82 16.86
CA ARG A 219 10.16 3.98 17.36
C ARG A 219 11.47 4.75 17.58
N ARG A 220 11.69 5.85 16.86
CA ARG A 220 12.85 6.73 17.06
C ARG A 220 12.58 7.73 18.17
N TRP A 221 11.37 8.30 18.20
CA TRP A 221 10.93 9.26 19.21
C TRP A 221 10.48 8.62 20.53
N ARG A 222 11.06 7.48 20.91
CA ARG A 222 10.66 6.79 22.15
C ARG A 222 10.94 7.69 23.36
N GLY A 223 9.90 7.97 24.13
CA GLY A 223 9.97 8.85 25.30
C GLY A 223 9.81 10.35 25.00
N ALA A 224 9.67 10.75 23.74
CA ALA A 224 9.40 12.14 23.39
C ALA A 224 7.88 12.44 23.42
N GLU A 225 7.49 13.56 24.03
CA GLU A 225 6.09 13.99 24.11
C GLU A 225 5.46 14.28 22.73
N ALA A 226 6.28 14.58 21.72
CA ALA A 226 5.83 14.77 20.34
C ALA A 226 5.27 13.48 19.70
N GLY A 227 5.55 12.29 20.26
CA GLY A 227 5.09 11.01 19.73
C GLY A 227 3.56 10.86 19.74
N PRO A 228 2.91 10.92 20.91
CA PRO A 228 1.45 10.91 21.01
C PRO A 228 0.76 11.99 20.15
N ALA A 229 1.35 13.20 20.09
CA ALA A 229 0.82 14.30 19.27
C ALA A 229 0.84 13.96 17.77
N LEU A 230 1.93 13.35 17.27
CA LEU A 230 2.02 12.88 15.89
C LEU A 230 0.97 11.81 15.59
N LEU A 231 0.79 10.85 16.50
CA LEU A 231 -0.18 9.78 16.31
C LEU A 231 -1.63 10.31 16.32
N GLY A 232 -1.93 11.29 17.18
CA GLY A 232 -3.22 11.97 17.23
C GLY A 232 -3.51 12.76 15.95
N LEU A 233 -2.53 13.52 15.45
CA LEU A 233 -2.65 14.26 14.20
C LEU A 233 -2.84 13.31 12.99
N TYR A 234 -2.02 12.26 12.90
CA TYR A 234 -2.16 11.23 11.88
C TYR A 234 -3.54 10.57 11.94
N ALA A 235 -4.04 10.24 13.13
CA ALA A 235 -5.35 9.61 13.31
C ALA A 235 -6.51 10.47 12.78
N ARG A 236 -6.47 11.79 13.03
CA ARG A 236 -7.49 12.73 12.51
C ARG A 236 -7.49 12.74 10.99
N VAL A 237 -6.32 12.81 10.38
CA VAL A 237 -6.21 12.76 8.91
C VAL A 237 -6.62 11.40 8.38
N ALA A 238 -6.22 10.30 9.02
CA ALA A 238 -6.59 8.94 8.62
C ALA A 238 -8.11 8.72 8.62
N ALA A 239 -8.86 9.33 9.55
CA ALA A 239 -10.32 9.29 9.53
C ALA A 239 -10.91 9.96 8.27
N VAL A 240 -10.36 11.11 7.86
CA VAL A 240 -10.75 11.79 6.62
C VAL A 240 -10.38 10.96 5.39
N LEU A 241 -9.18 10.37 5.38
CA LEU A 241 -8.74 9.48 4.29
C LEU A 241 -9.67 8.26 4.17
N LEU A 242 -10.07 7.65 5.29
CA LEU A 242 -11.01 6.52 5.30
C LEU A 242 -12.39 6.92 4.76
N ALA A 243 -12.91 8.08 5.15
CA ALA A 243 -14.17 8.60 4.62
C ALA A 243 -14.10 8.81 3.10
N ALA A 244 -13.03 9.43 2.61
CA ALA A 244 -12.80 9.62 1.17
C ALA A 244 -12.64 8.28 0.42
N LEU A 245 -11.93 7.31 1.00
CA LEU A 245 -11.81 5.95 0.44
C LEU A 245 -13.15 5.24 0.34
N THR A 246 -13.98 5.38 1.37
CA THR A 246 -15.31 4.78 1.41
C THR A 246 -16.20 5.42 0.36
N ALA A 247 -16.26 6.75 0.30
CA ALA A 247 -17.04 7.49 -0.69
C ALA A 247 -16.62 7.15 -2.12
N THR A 248 -15.32 7.23 -2.43
CA THR A 248 -14.80 6.90 -3.77
C THR A 248 -14.99 5.43 -4.14
N GLY A 249 -14.87 4.51 -3.17
CA GLY A 249 -15.14 3.10 -3.35
C GLY A 249 -16.60 2.83 -3.68
N VAL A 250 -17.53 3.37 -2.89
CA VAL A 250 -18.98 3.26 -3.12
C VAL A 250 -19.37 3.86 -4.47
N CYS A 251 -18.92 5.08 -4.78
CA CYS A 251 -19.19 5.71 -6.08
C CYS A 251 -18.62 4.88 -7.24
N SER A 252 -17.43 4.28 -7.09
CA SER A 252 -16.83 3.44 -8.13
C SER A 252 -17.60 2.12 -8.32
N SER A 253 -18.06 1.50 -7.23
CA SER A 253 -18.88 0.28 -7.29
C SER A 253 -20.22 0.55 -7.95
N LEU A 254 -20.92 1.62 -7.56
CA LEU A 254 -22.20 2.02 -8.17
C LEU A 254 -22.04 2.43 -9.64
N ARG A 255 -20.88 2.96 -10.02
CA ARG A 255 -20.57 3.27 -11.43
C ARG A 255 -20.30 2.00 -12.24
N ARG A 256 -19.70 0.97 -11.65
CA ARG A 256 -19.37 -0.28 -12.35
C ARG A 256 -20.53 -1.29 -12.38
N MET A 257 -21.32 -1.37 -11.32
CA MET A 257 -22.43 -2.32 -11.17
C MET A 257 -23.77 -1.62 -11.43
N GLU A 258 -24.71 -2.31 -12.07
CA GLU A 258 -26.02 -1.74 -12.38
C GLU A 258 -26.93 -1.72 -11.13
N PRO A 259 -27.66 -0.62 -10.86
CA PRO A 259 -28.61 -0.58 -9.76
C PRO A 259 -29.72 -1.63 -9.94
N GLY A 260 -29.72 -2.67 -9.11
CA GLY A 260 -30.69 -3.77 -9.17
C GLY A 260 -30.07 -5.16 -9.28
N THR A 261 -28.84 -5.27 -9.80
CA THR A 261 -28.11 -6.56 -9.92
C THR A 261 -26.87 -6.62 -9.02
N ILE A 262 -26.69 -5.64 -8.13
CA ILE A 262 -25.49 -5.49 -7.28
C ILE A 262 -25.25 -6.75 -6.43
N ALA A 263 -26.30 -7.34 -5.87
CA ALA A 263 -26.17 -8.52 -5.01
C ALA A 263 -25.61 -9.71 -5.81
N ASP A 264 -26.21 -9.99 -6.98
CA ASP A 264 -25.79 -11.08 -7.87
C ASP A 264 -24.39 -10.80 -8.43
N GLN A 265 -24.10 -9.58 -8.89
CA GLN A 265 -22.77 -9.23 -9.37
C GLN A 265 -21.69 -9.35 -8.29
N LEU A 266 -22.00 -9.09 -7.02
CA LEU A 266 -21.05 -9.25 -5.92
C LEU A 266 -20.71 -10.71 -5.63
N THR A 267 -21.64 -11.64 -5.84
CA THR A 267 -21.42 -13.07 -5.53
C THR A 267 -21.06 -13.91 -6.74
N ASP A 268 -21.44 -13.49 -7.93
CA ASP A 268 -21.40 -14.34 -9.13
C ASP A 268 -20.25 -13.94 -10.06
N THR A 269 -19.63 -12.77 -9.86
CA THR A 269 -18.44 -12.33 -10.59
C THR A 269 -17.17 -12.41 -9.75
N ALA A 270 -16.03 -12.67 -10.39
CA ALA A 270 -14.73 -12.67 -9.73
C ALA A 270 -14.40 -11.29 -9.15
N TYR A 271 -14.70 -10.22 -9.89
CA TYR A 271 -14.55 -8.85 -9.42
C TYR A 271 -15.37 -8.58 -8.16
N GLY A 272 -16.64 -8.99 -8.14
CA GLY A 272 -17.54 -8.82 -7.01
C GLY A 272 -17.02 -9.50 -5.73
N ARG A 273 -16.59 -10.76 -5.87
CA ARG A 273 -16.04 -11.55 -4.74
C ARG A 273 -14.78 -10.91 -4.16
N VAL A 274 -13.85 -10.49 -5.01
CA VAL A 274 -12.61 -9.84 -4.57
C VAL A 274 -12.88 -8.45 -4.00
N LEU A 275 -13.83 -7.71 -4.55
CA LEU A 275 -14.29 -6.43 -3.99
C LEU A 275 -14.87 -6.62 -2.59
N LEU A 276 -15.72 -7.64 -2.37
CA LEU A 276 -16.27 -7.96 -1.05
C LEU A 276 -15.16 -8.30 -0.06
N ALA A 277 -14.20 -9.13 -0.45
CA ALA A 277 -13.02 -9.45 0.37
C ALA A 277 -12.23 -8.18 0.73
N LYS A 278 -12.02 -7.26 -0.23
CA LYS A 278 -11.38 -5.97 0.02
C LYS A 278 -12.15 -5.12 1.03
N VAL A 279 -13.47 -5.05 0.92
CA VAL A 279 -14.32 -4.30 1.87
C VAL A 279 -14.22 -4.87 3.29
N VAL A 280 -14.30 -6.19 3.44
CA VAL A 280 -14.13 -6.86 4.74
C VAL A 280 -12.75 -6.58 5.35
N LEU A 281 -11.69 -6.64 4.54
CA LEU A 281 -10.34 -6.30 5.00
C LEU A 281 -10.23 -4.84 5.46
N VAL A 282 -10.78 -3.89 4.69
CA VAL A 282 -10.77 -2.46 5.07
C VAL A 282 -11.56 -2.23 6.36
N ALA A 283 -12.71 -2.89 6.53
CA ALA A 283 -13.48 -2.83 7.77
C ALA A 283 -12.69 -3.39 8.96
N ALA A 284 -11.97 -4.50 8.78
CA ALA A 284 -11.09 -5.06 9.80
C ALA A 284 -9.95 -4.10 10.18
N VAL A 285 -9.32 -3.44 9.19
CA VAL A 285 -8.31 -2.39 9.43
C VAL A 285 -8.91 -1.23 10.22
N ALA A 286 -10.09 -0.75 9.85
CA ALA A 286 -10.77 0.34 10.56
C ALA A 286 -11.11 -0.04 12.02
N ALA A 287 -11.56 -1.28 12.25
CA ALA A 287 -11.82 -1.81 13.59
C ALA A 287 -10.53 -1.91 14.42
N LEU A 288 -9.43 -2.41 13.85
CA LEU A 288 -8.11 -2.45 14.50
C LEU A 288 -7.62 -1.05 14.85
N ALA A 289 -7.77 -0.10 13.92
CA ALA A 289 -7.40 1.30 14.15
C ALA A 289 -8.21 1.88 15.31
N LEU A 290 -9.54 1.74 15.28
CA LEU A 290 -10.43 2.21 16.36
C LEU A 290 -10.07 1.57 17.70
N TRP A 291 -9.84 0.26 17.74
CA TRP A 291 -9.45 -0.45 18.94
C TRP A 291 -8.10 0.02 19.50
N ALA A 292 -7.11 0.23 18.62
CA ALA A 292 -5.82 0.81 19.00
C ALA A 292 -6.01 2.20 19.61
N ARG A 293 -6.91 3.03 19.08
CA ARG A 293 -7.20 4.37 19.61
C ARG A 293 -7.93 4.33 20.96
N ILE A 294 -8.90 3.44 21.14
CA ILE A 294 -9.58 3.24 22.43
C ILE A 294 -8.60 2.75 23.51
N ARG A 295 -7.63 1.90 23.14
CA ARG A 295 -6.57 1.49 24.07
C ARG A 295 -5.61 2.64 24.39
N LEU A 296 -5.22 3.43 23.40
CA LEU A 296 -4.35 4.60 23.59
C LEU A 296 -4.97 5.64 24.55
N SER A 297 -6.27 5.88 24.47
CA SER A 297 -6.94 6.82 25.38
C SER A 297 -7.07 6.31 26.81
N ARG A 298 -6.86 5.00 27.03
CA ARG A 298 -7.00 4.33 28.33
C ARG A 298 -5.67 3.88 28.95
N ALA A 299 -4.57 3.92 28.19
CA ALA A 299 -3.27 3.39 28.62
C ALA A 299 -2.37 4.49 29.19
N ALA A 300 -1.67 4.18 30.29
CA ALA A 300 -0.69 5.09 30.91
C ALA A 300 0.64 5.17 30.13
N ASP A 301 0.97 4.16 29.30
CA ASP A 301 2.17 4.15 28.44
C ASP A 301 1.78 4.00 26.95
N PRO A 302 2.05 5.01 26.09
CA PRO A 302 1.80 4.98 24.65
C PRO A 302 2.42 3.80 23.90
N LEU A 303 3.50 3.20 24.43
CA LEU A 303 4.19 2.09 23.77
C LEU A 303 3.43 0.76 23.86
N THR A 304 2.50 0.61 24.80
CA THR A 304 1.63 -0.57 24.92
C THR A 304 0.60 -0.70 23.78
N ALA A 305 0.40 0.37 22.99
CA ALA A 305 -0.48 0.38 21.82
C ALA A 305 0.20 -0.02 20.49
N CYS A 306 1.50 -0.29 20.51
CA CYS A 306 2.24 -0.70 19.30
C CYS A 306 1.86 -2.08 18.71
N PRO A 307 1.42 -3.10 19.48
CA PRO A 307 1.04 -4.40 18.91
C PRO A 307 -0.12 -4.35 17.89
N PRO A 308 -1.29 -3.73 18.16
CA PRO A 308 -2.37 -3.64 17.19
C PRO A 308 -1.98 -2.85 15.94
N ALA A 309 -1.13 -1.83 16.08
CA ALA A 309 -0.68 -1.03 14.94
C ALA A 309 0.23 -1.81 13.96
N ARG A 310 0.93 -2.85 14.43
CA ARG A 310 1.67 -3.76 13.54
C ARG A 310 0.73 -4.67 12.75
N ALA A 311 -0.33 -5.16 13.39
CA ALA A 311 -1.38 -5.91 12.70
C ALA A 311 -2.08 -5.03 11.66
N GLU A 312 -2.31 -3.75 11.96
CA GLU A 312 -2.87 -2.76 11.03
C GLU A 312 -2.00 -2.59 9.77
N VAL A 313 -0.66 -2.51 9.91
CA VAL A 313 0.26 -2.46 8.76
C VAL A 313 0.20 -3.74 7.92
N VAL A 314 0.15 -4.92 8.54
CA VAL A 314 0.04 -6.19 7.82
C VAL A 314 -1.29 -6.27 7.05
N ALA A 315 -2.38 -5.87 7.69
CA ALA A 315 -3.71 -5.85 7.08
C ALA A 315 -3.78 -4.82 5.93
N LEU A 316 -3.17 -3.64 6.06
CA LEU A 316 -3.03 -2.67 4.97
C LEU A 316 -2.18 -3.23 3.81
N GLY A 317 -1.12 -3.99 4.11
CA GLY A 317 -0.35 -4.72 3.10
C GLY A 317 -1.22 -5.71 2.32
N ALA A 318 -2.10 -6.44 3.00
CA ALA A 318 -3.07 -7.33 2.36
C ALA A 318 -4.09 -6.55 1.51
N VAL A 319 -4.60 -5.40 1.98
CA VAL A 319 -5.50 -4.52 1.20
C VAL A 319 -4.82 -4.03 -0.09
N VAL A 320 -3.53 -3.70 -0.04
CA VAL A 320 -2.75 -3.31 -1.23
C VAL A 320 -2.61 -4.48 -2.20
N ALA A 321 -2.30 -5.68 -1.70
CA ALA A 321 -2.20 -6.89 -2.51
C ALA A 321 -3.52 -7.26 -3.19
N VAL A 322 -4.63 -7.23 -2.44
CA VAL A 322 -5.99 -7.46 -2.97
C VAL A 322 -6.39 -6.36 -3.95
N SER A 323 -5.93 -5.12 -3.76
CA SER A 323 -6.19 -4.03 -4.73
C SER A 323 -5.46 -4.27 -6.05
N GLY A 324 -4.23 -4.79 -6.03
CA GLY A 324 -3.51 -5.19 -7.24
C GLY A 324 -4.18 -6.36 -7.97
N LEU A 325 -4.72 -7.33 -7.22
CA LEU A 325 -5.54 -8.40 -7.78
C LEU A 325 -6.81 -7.86 -8.44
N LEU A 326 -7.55 -7.01 -7.73
CA LEU A 326 -8.82 -6.46 -8.21
C LEU A 326 -8.67 -5.68 -9.52
N THR A 327 -7.53 -5.01 -9.75
CA THR A 327 -7.26 -4.27 -10.99
C THR A 327 -6.81 -5.13 -12.16
N ALA A 328 -6.49 -6.40 -11.92
CA ALA A 328 -6.14 -7.37 -12.96
C ALA A 328 -7.33 -8.24 -13.38
N LEU A 329 -8.44 -8.24 -12.62
CA LEU A 329 -9.62 -9.04 -12.91
C LEU A 329 -10.55 -8.39 -13.93
N PRO A 330 -11.34 -9.18 -14.69
CA PRO A 330 -12.37 -8.67 -15.58
C PRO A 330 -13.36 -7.77 -14.85
N VAL A 331 -13.72 -6.64 -15.45
CA VAL A 331 -14.75 -5.74 -14.89
C VAL A 331 -16.13 -6.31 -15.21
N PRO A 332 -17.12 -6.25 -14.30
CA PRO A 332 -18.48 -6.67 -14.59
C PRO A 332 -19.04 -5.90 -15.78
N ILE A 333 -19.57 -6.62 -16.77
CA ILE A 333 -20.16 -6.03 -17.98
C ILE A 333 -21.58 -5.59 -17.65
N ARG A 334 -21.93 -4.35 -18.00
CA ARG A 334 -23.34 -3.91 -18.05
C ARG A 334 -23.93 -4.43 -19.35
N TRP A 335 -24.95 -5.28 -19.26
CA TRP A 335 -25.73 -5.71 -20.42
C TRP A 335 -26.74 -4.63 -20.80
#